data_AF-A0A2E6I0A2-F1
#
_entry.id   AF-A0A2E6I0A2-F1
#
_cell.length_a   1.000
_cell.length_b   1.000
_cell.length_c   1.000
_cell.angle_alpha   90.00
_cell.angle_beta   90.00
_cell.angle_gamma   90.00
#
_symmetry.space_group_name_H-M   'P 1'
#
loop_
_entity.id
_entity.type
_entity.pdbx_description
1 polymer ?
#
loop_
_entity_poly.entity_id
_entity_poly.type
_entity_poly.pdbx_seq_one_letter_code
_entity_poly.pdbx_strand_id
1 'polypeptide(L)'
;MLRPFLSIALFVCSVSSLLAQPRSVLVTTDFTTGGLSAVSAGGTVSDDLLLIHSDARVRAFGSRVYVLNRLGQDNIIVLDTSDLSTPLTQFSTGDGSNPHEIIVVNDEKAYVSVYERDYVLVVNPSTGDSLATIDLSSFSDDDGLPEASQLALFDGHLYVACQRLDRDAFFAPTEFSTVAVIDISTDTLVDVDPTTSEPDGIRLTGTQPFGVDQRGGNWVFAEVGSFGVTDGGIEVVDLISREVSGILIPEETLQGDVNQLTMISDSEGYFVLSDANFANSIHRFDLTTGQTSGPLTGVSNGFIPALSAVSGRLYVLDRSTFDDPAGAGLKIFDIASESLLDGPIATALPPFDIAFIDVVRGDFDGSGSVDFTDFLVFASAFEKLHGQEGFSSDSDFDSNGIVDFADFLIFASSFGQ
;
A
#
# COMPACT_ATOMS: atom_id res chain seq x y z
N MET A 1 0.01 41.05 -58.88
CA MET A 1 1.06 40.43 -58.02
C MET A 1 0.39 39.97 -56.73
N LEU A 2 -0.10 38.73 -56.69
CA LEU A 2 -0.58 38.09 -55.47
C LEU A 2 0.59 37.35 -54.82
N ARG A 3 0.86 37.62 -53.53
CA ARG A 3 1.81 36.86 -52.71
C ARG A 3 1.08 35.66 -52.10
N PRO A 4 1.65 34.43 -52.09
CA PRO A 4 1.05 33.32 -51.37
C PRO A 4 1.40 33.41 -49.89
N PHE A 5 0.40 33.19 -49.03
CA PHE A 5 0.59 32.91 -47.61
C PHE A 5 1.05 31.47 -47.47
N LEU A 6 2.18 31.26 -46.79
CA LEU A 6 2.69 29.95 -46.41
C LEU A 6 2.13 29.62 -45.02
N SER A 7 1.14 28.73 -44.95
CA SER A 7 0.68 28.16 -43.68
C SER A 7 1.74 27.16 -43.20
N ILE A 8 2.38 27.47 -42.06
CA ILE A 8 3.23 26.54 -41.33
C ILE A 8 2.30 25.62 -40.55
N ALA A 9 2.17 24.38 -40.98
CA ALA A 9 1.55 23.33 -40.19
C ALA A 9 2.54 22.94 -39.07
N LEU A 10 2.18 23.24 -37.82
CA LEU A 10 2.91 22.79 -36.65
C LEU A 10 2.58 21.30 -36.47
N PHE A 11 3.51 20.42 -36.87
CA PHE A 11 3.45 19.01 -36.51
C PHE A 11 3.84 18.90 -35.04
N VAL A 12 2.85 18.76 -34.15
CA VAL A 12 3.10 18.28 -32.79
C VAL A 12 3.37 16.78 -32.93
N CYS A 13 4.65 16.41 -32.95
CA CYS A 13 5.03 15.03 -32.66
C CYS A 13 4.65 14.78 -31.20
N SER A 14 3.56 14.05 -30.97
CA SER A 14 3.32 13.39 -29.70
C SER A 14 4.41 12.33 -29.54
N VAL A 15 5.50 12.68 -28.88
CA VAL A 15 6.38 11.68 -28.30
C VAL A 15 5.56 11.08 -27.16
N SER A 16 4.98 9.89 -27.37
CA SER A 16 4.57 9.08 -26.24
C SER A 16 5.84 8.80 -25.46
N SER A 17 6.08 9.52 -24.37
CA SER A 17 7.06 9.11 -23.37
C SER A 17 6.66 7.70 -22.94
N LEU A 18 7.53 6.72 -23.16
CA LEU A 18 7.32 5.40 -22.59
C LEU A 18 7.56 5.56 -21.09
N LEU A 19 6.50 5.42 -20.29
CA LEU A 19 6.64 5.35 -18.83
C LEU A 19 7.66 4.27 -18.48
N ALA A 20 8.70 4.59 -17.72
CA ALA A 20 9.63 3.61 -17.22
C ALA A 20 8.87 2.62 -16.33
N GLN A 21 9.07 1.31 -16.52
CA GLN A 21 8.56 0.33 -15.55
C GLN A 21 9.52 0.31 -14.36
N PRO A 22 9.08 0.56 -13.12
CA PRO A 22 9.91 0.31 -11.96
C PRO A 22 10.27 -1.18 -11.84
N ARG A 23 11.40 -1.45 -11.18
CA ARG A 23 11.74 -2.81 -10.74
C ARG A 23 10.79 -3.19 -9.61
N SER A 24 10.25 -4.40 -9.65
CA SER A 24 9.41 -4.94 -8.58
C SER A 24 10.04 -6.16 -7.93
N VAL A 25 9.75 -6.33 -6.65
CA VAL A 25 10.08 -7.49 -5.84
C VAL A 25 8.76 -8.14 -5.43
N LEU A 26 8.64 -9.45 -5.66
CA LEU A 26 7.44 -10.21 -5.40
C LEU A 26 7.70 -11.27 -4.34
N VAL A 27 6.79 -11.36 -3.38
CA VAL A 27 6.59 -12.58 -2.61
C VAL A 27 5.76 -13.53 -3.46
N THR A 28 6.20 -14.77 -3.56
CA THR A 28 5.53 -15.85 -4.28
C THR A 28 5.32 -17.04 -3.35
N THR A 29 4.20 -17.76 -3.47
CA THR A 29 3.85 -18.84 -2.54
C THR A 29 2.83 -19.83 -3.10
N ASP A 30 3.01 -21.11 -2.80
CA ASP A 30 1.98 -22.16 -2.93
C ASP A 30 1.29 -22.47 -1.59
N PHE A 31 1.47 -21.59 -0.59
CA PHE A 31 1.04 -21.73 0.81
C PHE A 31 1.70 -22.88 1.58
N THR A 32 2.70 -23.55 0.99
CA THR A 32 3.55 -24.53 1.66
C THR A 32 5.01 -24.08 1.67
N THR A 33 5.43 -23.39 0.62
CA THR A 33 6.76 -22.82 0.40
C THR A 33 6.61 -21.39 -0.11
N GLY A 34 7.55 -20.52 0.29
CA GLY A 34 7.60 -19.13 -0.15
C GLY A 34 8.91 -18.84 -0.88
N GLY A 35 8.86 -17.99 -1.90
CA GLY A 35 10.02 -17.55 -2.65
C GLY A 35 9.97 -16.05 -2.93
N LEU A 36 11.16 -15.45 -3.04
CA LEU A 36 11.31 -14.07 -3.51
C LEU A 36 11.68 -14.08 -5.00
N SER A 37 10.92 -13.34 -5.80
CA SER A 37 11.20 -13.09 -7.22
C SER A 37 11.35 -11.59 -7.47
N ALA A 38 11.96 -11.20 -8.58
CA ALA A 38 12.01 -9.81 -9.02
C ALA A 38 11.70 -9.69 -10.51
N VAL A 39 11.01 -8.62 -10.90
CA VAL A 39 10.76 -8.27 -12.30
C VAL A 39 11.47 -6.97 -12.62
N SER A 40 12.31 -7.00 -13.66
CA SER A 40 13.03 -5.82 -14.11
C SER A 40 12.13 -4.81 -14.81
N ALA A 41 12.63 -3.59 -15.00
CA ALA A 41 12.00 -2.55 -15.81
C ALA A 41 11.71 -2.94 -17.29
N GLY A 42 12.26 -4.06 -17.75
CA GLY A 42 12.01 -4.60 -19.09
C GLY A 42 11.19 -5.89 -19.06
N GLY A 43 10.55 -6.23 -17.93
CA GLY A 43 9.76 -7.45 -17.75
C GLY A 43 10.59 -8.73 -17.58
N THR A 44 11.91 -8.63 -17.39
CA THR A 44 12.75 -9.83 -17.16
C THR A 44 12.59 -10.32 -15.73
N VAL A 45 12.23 -11.59 -15.58
CA VAL A 45 12.03 -12.22 -14.28
C VAL A 45 13.34 -12.82 -13.77
N SER A 46 13.64 -12.57 -12.49
CA SER A 46 14.65 -13.26 -11.70
C SER A 46 13.95 -13.99 -10.57
N ASP A 47 13.77 -15.29 -10.73
CA ASP A 47 13.05 -16.14 -9.77
C ASP A 47 13.98 -16.78 -8.73
N ASP A 48 13.37 -17.31 -7.67
CA ASP A 48 14.03 -18.11 -6.63
C ASP A 48 15.25 -17.40 -6.02
N LEU A 49 15.18 -16.08 -5.89
CA LEU A 49 16.28 -15.26 -5.37
C LEU A 49 16.58 -15.61 -3.92
N LEU A 50 15.53 -15.90 -3.15
CA LEU A 50 15.61 -16.25 -1.74
C LEU A 50 14.43 -17.13 -1.33
N LEU A 51 14.71 -18.19 -0.56
CA LEU A 51 13.67 -18.95 0.12
C LEU A 51 13.17 -18.17 1.33
N ILE A 52 11.85 -17.98 1.42
CA ILE A 52 11.19 -17.22 2.48
C ILE A 52 10.02 -18.04 3.04
N HIS A 53 9.37 -17.53 4.08
CA HIS A 53 8.21 -18.21 4.66
C HIS A 53 7.04 -18.25 3.66
N SER A 54 6.20 -19.27 3.74
CA SER A 54 5.06 -19.47 2.83
C SER A 54 3.95 -18.44 3.03
N ASP A 55 3.91 -17.80 4.19
CA ASP A 55 3.14 -16.60 4.47
C ASP A 55 4.12 -15.48 4.80
N ALA A 56 4.46 -14.69 3.79
CA ALA A 56 5.38 -13.57 3.92
C ALA A 56 4.82 -12.34 3.21
N ARG A 57 5.28 -11.16 3.63
CA ARG A 57 5.01 -9.87 2.99
C ARG A 57 6.33 -9.18 2.65
N VAL A 58 6.30 -8.22 1.73
CA VAL A 58 7.48 -7.46 1.32
C VAL A 58 7.23 -5.96 1.35
N ARG A 59 8.19 -5.21 1.90
CA ARG A 59 8.22 -3.74 1.87
C ARG A 59 9.55 -3.25 1.33
N ALA A 60 9.55 -2.08 0.73
CA ALA A 60 10.77 -1.43 0.26
C ALA A 60 10.85 -0.02 0.84
N PHE A 61 12.04 0.37 1.29
CA PHE A 61 12.31 1.71 1.77
C PHE A 61 13.76 2.09 1.44
N GLY A 62 13.93 3.18 0.67
CA GLY A 62 15.24 3.59 0.18
C GLY A 62 15.94 2.47 -0.60
N SER A 63 17.16 2.11 -0.20
CA SER A 63 17.96 1.03 -0.79
C SER A 63 17.79 -0.32 -0.07
N ARG A 64 16.68 -0.51 0.65
CA ARG A 64 16.41 -1.72 1.43
C ARG A 64 15.09 -2.36 1.04
N VAL A 65 15.08 -3.69 1.09
CA VAL A 65 13.88 -4.52 1.01
C VAL A 65 13.75 -5.31 2.29
N TYR A 66 12.55 -5.34 2.85
CA TYR A 66 12.20 -6.01 4.10
C TYR A 66 11.20 -7.12 3.77
N VAL A 67 11.59 -8.37 4.02
CA VAL A 67 10.68 -9.52 3.92
C VAL A 67 10.21 -9.88 5.32
N LEU A 68 8.92 -9.71 5.57
CA LEU A 68 8.27 -10.02 6.84
C LEU A 68 7.80 -11.46 6.77
N ASN A 69 8.52 -12.37 7.41
CA ASN A 69 8.10 -13.75 7.53
C ASN A 69 7.15 -13.87 8.73
N ARG A 70 5.89 -14.20 8.42
CA ARG A 70 4.77 -14.15 9.35
C ARG A 70 4.76 -15.36 10.30
N LEU A 71 3.58 -15.64 10.88
CA LEU A 71 3.36 -16.62 11.93
C LEU A 71 4.15 -17.93 11.72
N GLY A 72 4.96 -18.30 12.71
CA GLY A 72 5.74 -19.53 12.74
C GLY A 72 7.19 -19.37 12.27
N GLN A 73 7.51 -18.30 11.55
CA GLN A 73 8.88 -17.90 11.23
C GLN A 73 9.32 -16.63 11.95
N ASP A 74 8.37 -15.70 12.15
CA ASP A 74 8.41 -14.58 13.10
C ASP A 74 9.71 -13.77 13.07
N ASN A 75 10.09 -13.36 11.87
CA ASN A 75 11.31 -12.60 11.63
C ASN A 75 11.19 -11.68 10.43
N ILE A 76 12.13 -10.74 10.34
CA ILE A 76 12.30 -9.87 9.19
C ILE A 76 13.68 -10.15 8.58
N ILE A 77 13.71 -10.36 7.26
CA ILE A 77 14.92 -10.41 6.46
C ILE A 77 15.11 -9.05 5.78
N VAL A 78 16.32 -8.52 5.84
CA VAL A 78 16.69 -7.24 5.21
C VAL A 78 17.65 -7.51 4.05
N LEU A 79 17.34 -6.96 2.88
CA LEU A 79 18.11 -7.10 1.64
C LEU A 79 18.50 -5.71 1.10
N ASP A 80 19.52 -5.66 0.26
CA ASP A 80 19.88 -4.47 -0.52
C ASP A 80 19.17 -4.51 -1.88
N THR A 81 18.71 -3.37 -2.41
CA THR A 81 18.05 -3.33 -3.74
C THR A 81 18.97 -3.74 -4.89
N SER A 82 20.29 -3.68 -4.68
CA SER A 82 21.31 -4.14 -5.62
C SER A 82 21.61 -5.65 -5.55
N ASP A 83 21.29 -6.32 -4.43
CA ASP A 83 21.42 -7.77 -4.27
C ASP A 83 20.27 -8.35 -3.42
N LEU A 84 19.25 -8.85 -4.12
CA LEU A 84 18.06 -9.46 -3.51
C LEU A 84 18.25 -10.94 -3.15
N SER A 85 19.44 -11.51 -3.38
CA SER A 85 19.73 -12.93 -3.13
C SER A 85 20.54 -13.17 -1.85
N THR A 86 21.15 -12.12 -1.30
CA THR A 86 21.99 -12.21 -0.09
C THR A 86 21.42 -11.34 1.03
N PRO A 87 20.85 -11.93 2.09
CA PRO A 87 20.44 -11.20 3.29
C PRO A 87 21.58 -10.34 3.87
N LEU A 88 21.31 -9.06 4.09
CA LEU A 88 22.18 -8.18 4.88
C LEU A 88 22.10 -8.54 6.37
N THR A 89 20.87 -8.72 6.86
CA THR A 89 20.58 -9.19 8.21
C THR A 89 19.24 -9.91 8.22
N GLN A 90 19.02 -10.68 9.29
CA GLN A 90 17.75 -11.31 9.60
C GLN A 90 17.60 -11.32 11.11
N PHE A 91 16.45 -10.87 11.62
CA PHE A 91 16.21 -10.76 13.06
C PHE A 91 14.80 -11.16 13.44
N SER A 92 14.66 -11.78 14.62
CA SER A 92 13.35 -12.20 15.12
C SER A 92 12.55 -11.02 15.64
N THR A 93 11.23 -11.07 15.45
CA THR A 93 10.26 -10.14 16.05
C THR A 93 9.65 -10.69 17.35
N GLY A 94 10.10 -11.88 17.79
CA GLY A 94 9.59 -12.64 18.94
C GLY A 94 8.88 -13.92 18.50
N ASP A 95 9.05 -15.01 19.26
CA ASP A 95 8.47 -16.33 18.93
C ASP A 95 6.93 -16.28 18.85
N GLY A 96 6.34 -16.65 17.72
CA GLY A 96 4.90 -16.53 17.49
C GLY A 96 4.38 -15.09 17.55
N SER A 97 5.15 -14.11 17.08
CA SER A 97 4.75 -12.69 17.08
C SER A 97 3.99 -12.27 15.82
N ASN A 98 4.17 -12.99 14.70
CA ASN A 98 3.47 -12.77 13.45
C ASN A 98 3.58 -11.31 12.94
N PRO A 99 4.75 -10.87 12.45
CA PRO A 99 4.93 -9.48 11.99
C PRO A 99 4.11 -9.20 10.73
N HIS A 100 3.29 -8.15 10.71
CA HIS A 100 2.38 -7.86 9.56
C HIS A 100 2.82 -6.67 8.72
N GLU A 101 3.38 -5.63 9.33
CA GLU A 101 3.79 -4.41 8.65
C GLU A 101 5.04 -3.80 9.30
N ILE A 102 5.83 -3.07 8.52
CA ILE A 102 6.99 -2.30 8.98
C ILE A 102 7.00 -0.89 8.38
N ILE A 103 7.12 0.12 9.24
CA ILE A 103 7.41 1.50 8.85
C ILE A 103 8.83 1.85 9.28
N VAL A 104 9.69 2.12 8.30
CA VAL A 104 11.08 2.56 8.54
C VAL A 104 11.12 4.07 8.63
N VAL A 105 11.55 4.60 9.78
CA VAL A 105 11.70 6.05 10.00
C VAL A 105 13.08 6.50 9.51
N ASN A 106 14.11 5.71 9.80
CA ASN A 106 15.49 5.90 9.38
C ASN A 106 16.28 4.59 9.57
N ASP A 107 17.58 4.63 9.30
CA ASP A 107 18.48 3.47 9.39
C ASP A 107 18.59 2.88 10.80
N GLU A 108 18.22 3.64 11.83
CA GLU A 108 18.32 3.25 13.23
C GLU A 108 16.97 2.97 13.92
N LYS A 109 15.84 3.28 13.30
CA LYS A 109 14.51 3.15 13.91
C LYS A 109 13.44 2.75 12.89
N ALA A 110 12.73 1.68 13.19
CA ALA A 110 11.52 1.24 12.50
C ALA A 110 10.48 0.73 13.51
N TYR A 111 9.21 0.81 13.12
CA TYR A 111 8.08 0.26 13.84
C TYR A 111 7.57 -0.99 13.12
N VAL A 112 7.25 -2.03 13.87
CA VAL A 112 6.73 -3.29 13.34
C VAL A 112 5.44 -3.63 14.07
N SER A 113 4.35 -3.81 13.34
CA SER A 113 3.13 -4.41 13.88
C SER A 113 3.32 -5.91 14.01
N VAL A 114 2.93 -6.46 15.15
CA VAL A 114 3.06 -7.88 15.47
C VAL A 114 1.70 -8.39 15.92
N TYR A 115 1.05 -9.14 15.04
CA TYR A 115 -0.39 -9.43 15.11
C TYR A 115 -0.80 -10.28 16.30
N GLU A 116 0.12 -11.10 16.82
CA GLU A 116 -0.13 -11.97 17.97
C GLU A 116 0.29 -11.32 19.29
N ARG A 117 0.39 -9.98 19.33
CA ARG A 117 0.83 -9.21 20.50
C ARG A 117 0.00 -7.93 20.67
N ASP A 118 -0.05 -7.48 21.90
CA ASP A 118 -0.70 -6.25 22.36
C ASP A 118 0.27 -5.06 22.37
N TYR A 119 1.26 -5.03 21.46
CA TYR A 119 2.21 -3.93 21.36
C TYR A 119 2.72 -3.72 19.92
N VAL A 120 3.19 -2.51 19.62
CA VAL A 120 4.07 -2.25 18.47
C VAL A 120 5.51 -2.49 18.88
N LEU A 121 6.27 -3.22 18.06
CA LEU A 121 7.70 -3.44 18.29
C LEU A 121 8.51 -2.31 17.63
N VAL A 122 9.40 -1.68 18.39
CA VAL A 122 10.38 -0.71 17.86
C VAL A 122 11.71 -1.41 17.69
N VAL A 123 12.27 -1.37 16.50
CA VAL A 123 13.54 -2.04 16.15
C VAL A 123 14.53 -1.09 15.50
N ASN A 124 15.81 -1.44 15.55
CA ASN A 124 16.82 -0.89 14.67
C ASN A 124 16.87 -1.74 13.39
N PRO A 125 16.42 -1.24 12.22
CA PRO A 125 16.29 -2.06 11.02
C PRO A 125 17.64 -2.49 10.43
N SER A 126 18.73 -1.77 10.71
CA SER A 126 20.07 -2.09 10.22
C SER A 126 20.75 -3.22 11.00
N THR A 127 20.45 -3.37 12.28
CA THR A 127 21.10 -4.33 13.19
C THR A 127 20.17 -5.47 13.61
N GLY A 128 18.86 -5.22 13.63
CA GLY A 128 17.85 -6.12 14.17
C GLY A 128 17.65 -6.01 15.68
N ASP A 129 18.29 -5.05 16.35
CA ASP A 129 18.12 -4.85 17.79
C ASP A 129 16.68 -4.40 18.12
N SER A 130 16.05 -5.07 19.08
CA SER A 130 14.81 -4.60 19.69
C SER A 130 15.11 -3.39 20.58
N LEU A 131 14.49 -2.24 20.28
CA LEU A 131 14.73 -0.99 20.98
C LEU A 131 13.70 -0.74 22.08
N ALA A 132 12.42 -1.00 21.79
CA ALA A 132 11.31 -0.78 22.71
C ALA A 132 10.06 -1.55 22.25
N THR A 133 9.05 -1.54 23.11
CA THR A 133 7.67 -1.94 22.79
C THR A 133 6.75 -0.82 23.20
N ILE A 134 5.73 -0.52 22.39
CA ILE A 134 4.69 0.46 22.70
C ILE A 134 3.40 -0.30 22.95
N ASP A 135 2.91 -0.23 24.18
CA ASP A 135 1.73 -0.94 24.66
C ASP A 135 0.45 -0.50 23.91
N LEU A 136 -0.30 -1.49 23.41
CA LEU A 136 -1.60 -1.36 22.74
C LEU A 136 -2.71 -2.13 23.48
N SER A 137 -2.47 -2.63 24.70
CA SER A 137 -3.44 -3.43 25.45
C SER A 137 -4.78 -2.72 25.67
N SER A 138 -4.81 -1.39 25.71
CA SER A 138 -6.05 -0.60 25.78
C SER A 138 -6.96 -0.75 24.56
N PHE A 139 -6.42 -1.19 23.42
CA PHE A 139 -7.16 -1.40 22.16
C PHE A 139 -7.61 -2.85 21.95
N SER A 140 -7.21 -3.75 22.84
CA SER A 140 -7.53 -5.17 22.73
C SER A 140 -9.01 -5.45 22.95
N ASP A 141 -9.49 -6.55 22.40
CA ASP A 141 -10.81 -7.09 22.73
C ASP A 141 -10.74 -8.10 23.90
N ASP A 142 -11.79 -8.91 24.07
CA ASP A 142 -11.92 -9.88 25.17
C ASP A 142 -10.81 -10.94 25.17
N ASP A 143 -10.17 -11.21 24.03
CA ASP A 143 -9.12 -12.22 23.93
C ASP A 143 -7.71 -11.66 24.28
N GLY A 144 -7.64 -10.35 24.51
CA GLY A 144 -6.45 -9.65 24.98
C GLY A 144 -5.48 -9.25 23.87
N LEU A 145 -5.90 -9.30 22.60
CA LEU A 145 -5.15 -8.77 21.48
C LEU A 145 -5.95 -7.71 20.69
N PRO A 146 -5.26 -6.77 20.04
CA PRO A 146 -5.89 -5.80 19.14
C PRO A 146 -5.80 -6.18 17.65
N GLU A 147 -5.10 -7.27 17.31
CA GLU A 147 -4.76 -7.65 15.92
C GLU A 147 -4.16 -6.47 15.14
N ALA A 148 -3.08 -5.90 15.69
CA ALA A 148 -2.35 -4.80 15.06
C ALA A 148 -1.80 -5.26 13.70
N SER A 149 -2.30 -4.67 12.63
CA SER A 149 -2.10 -5.14 11.25
C SER A 149 -1.33 -4.12 10.42
N GLN A 150 -2.02 -3.19 9.77
CA GLN A 150 -1.45 -2.19 8.88
C GLN A 150 -0.97 -0.95 9.64
N LEU A 151 0.04 -0.27 9.09
CA LEU A 151 0.63 0.95 9.66
C LEU A 151 0.62 2.07 8.62
N ALA A 152 0.40 3.31 9.07
CA ALA A 152 0.61 4.52 8.30
C ALA A 152 1.47 5.52 9.08
N LEU A 153 2.26 6.33 8.39
CA LEU A 153 3.07 7.39 8.99
C LEU A 153 2.67 8.72 8.35
N PHE A 154 2.26 9.68 9.18
CA PHE A 154 1.85 10.99 8.71
C PHE A 154 2.09 12.05 9.79
N ASP A 155 2.67 13.20 9.42
CA ASP A 155 2.94 14.33 10.31
C ASP A 155 3.51 13.96 11.69
N GLY A 156 4.54 13.11 11.72
CA GLY A 156 5.19 12.68 12.96
C GLY A 156 4.37 11.72 13.84
N HIS A 157 3.28 11.17 13.32
CA HIS A 157 2.44 10.20 14.02
C HIS A 157 2.40 8.87 13.27
N LEU A 158 2.56 7.78 14.02
CA LEU A 158 2.31 6.43 13.54
C LEU A 158 0.87 6.06 13.86
N TYR A 159 0.13 5.64 12.83
CA TYR A 159 -1.24 5.17 12.93
C TYR A 159 -1.23 3.64 12.76
N VAL A 160 -1.95 2.93 13.64
CA VAL A 160 -1.93 1.46 13.72
C VAL A 160 -3.36 0.94 13.59
N ALA A 161 -3.65 0.21 12.51
CA ALA A 161 -4.96 -0.42 12.32
C ALA A 161 -5.07 -1.69 13.20
N CYS A 162 -5.99 -1.65 14.15
CA CYS A 162 -6.32 -2.75 15.05
C CYS A 162 -7.64 -3.38 14.60
N GLN A 163 -7.60 -4.64 14.17
CA GLN A 163 -8.78 -5.32 13.61
C GLN A 163 -9.78 -5.77 14.69
N ARG A 164 -9.33 -6.07 15.92
CA ARG A 164 -10.15 -6.59 17.02
C ARG A 164 -11.02 -7.79 16.59
N LEU A 165 -10.39 -8.93 16.38
CA LEU A 165 -11.01 -10.17 15.92
C LEU A 165 -11.07 -11.22 17.04
N ASP A 166 -12.27 -11.76 17.29
CA ASP A 166 -12.46 -12.81 18.29
C ASP A 166 -11.89 -14.15 17.78
N ARG A 167 -10.72 -14.55 18.29
CA ARG A 167 -10.06 -15.81 17.93
C ARG A 167 -10.83 -17.05 18.36
N ASP A 168 -11.64 -16.95 19.41
CA ASP A 168 -12.51 -18.04 19.88
C ASP A 168 -13.78 -18.18 19.00
N ALA A 169 -14.09 -17.16 18.20
CA ALA A 169 -15.19 -17.14 17.23
C ALA A 169 -14.72 -17.19 15.75
N PHE A 170 -13.63 -17.92 15.48
CA PHE A 170 -13.06 -18.07 14.12
C PHE A 170 -12.60 -16.75 13.50
N PHE A 171 -12.03 -15.84 14.31
CA PHE A 171 -11.59 -14.51 13.89
C PHE A 171 -12.74 -13.66 13.33
N ALA A 172 -13.93 -13.79 13.91
CA ALA A 172 -15.04 -12.90 13.57
C ALA A 172 -14.74 -11.48 14.06
N PRO A 173 -15.08 -10.43 13.28
CA PRO A 173 -14.96 -9.06 13.75
C PRO A 173 -15.79 -8.83 15.02
N THR A 174 -15.23 -8.06 15.95
CA THR A 174 -15.96 -7.60 17.15
C THR A 174 -16.83 -6.38 16.83
N GLU A 175 -17.26 -5.63 17.84
CA GLU A 175 -18.22 -4.53 17.70
C GLU A 175 -17.68 -3.24 17.05
N PHE A 176 -16.37 -3.13 16.88
CA PHE A 176 -15.70 -2.11 16.04
C PHE A 176 -14.24 -2.48 15.79
N SER A 177 -13.67 -1.92 14.72
CA SER A 177 -12.22 -1.77 14.54
C SER A 177 -11.77 -0.38 14.97
N THR A 178 -10.48 -0.22 15.25
CA THR A 178 -9.93 1.08 15.70
C THR A 178 -8.55 1.34 15.14
N VAL A 179 -8.17 2.61 15.07
CA VAL A 179 -6.82 3.04 14.74
C VAL A 179 -6.18 3.67 15.98
N ALA A 180 -5.14 3.02 16.52
CA ALA A 180 -4.32 3.62 17.57
C ALA A 180 -3.37 4.66 16.96
N VAL A 181 -3.07 5.73 17.71
CA VAL A 181 -2.20 6.82 17.27
C VAL A 181 -1.01 6.93 18.24
N ILE A 182 0.20 7.02 17.70
CA ILE A 182 1.45 7.10 18.46
C ILE A 182 2.24 8.32 17.99
N ASP A 183 2.69 9.15 18.92
CA ASP A 183 3.68 10.22 18.65
C ASP A 183 5.08 9.59 18.56
N ILE A 184 5.72 9.69 17.39
CA ILE A 184 7.01 9.02 17.14
C ILE A 184 8.20 9.72 17.79
N SER A 185 8.01 10.97 18.25
CA SER A 185 9.03 11.75 18.95
C SER A 185 9.16 11.34 20.41
N THR A 186 8.07 10.88 21.01
CA THR A 186 8.01 10.40 22.40
C THR A 186 7.83 8.89 22.53
N ASP A 187 7.45 8.19 21.46
CA ASP A 187 7.05 6.77 21.46
C ASP A 187 5.91 6.49 22.46
N THR A 188 4.89 7.36 22.46
CA THR A 188 3.74 7.24 23.36
C THR A 188 2.43 7.33 22.60
N LEU A 189 1.42 6.60 23.10
CA LEU A 189 0.04 6.73 22.62
C LEU A 189 -0.44 8.18 22.73
N VAL A 190 -1.15 8.61 21.70
CA VAL A 190 -1.90 9.86 21.65
C VAL A 190 -3.35 9.52 21.93
N ASP A 191 -3.90 10.17 22.95
CA ASP A 191 -5.32 10.11 23.24
C ASP A 191 -6.08 11.00 22.24
N VAL A 192 -6.87 10.38 21.37
CA VAL A 192 -7.63 11.07 20.32
C VAL A 192 -8.87 11.79 20.90
N ASP A 193 -9.44 11.29 22.00
CA ASP A 193 -10.53 11.95 22.73
C ASP A 193 -10.12 12.25 24.18
N PRO A 194 -9.57 13.44 24.47
CA PRO A 194 -9.09 13.79 25.81
C PRO A 194 -10.22 13.96 26.84
N THR A 195 -11.48 13.72 26.47
CA THR A 195 -12.62 13.74 27.39
C THR A 195 -12.83 12.40 28.10
N THR A 196 -12.19 11.33 27.64
CA THR A 196 -12.17 10.03 28.33
C THR A 196 -10.94 9.92 29.23
N SER A 197 -10.84 8.83 29.99
CA SER A 197 -9.78 8.64 30.99
C SER A 197 -8.65 7.71 30.54
N GLU A 198 -8.83 7.02 29.43
CA GLU A 198 -7.86 6.09 28.83
C GLU A 198 -7.59 6.55 27.40
N PRO A 199 -6.37 6.37 26.85
CA PRO A 199 -6.08 6.79 25.48
C PRO A 199 -7.04 6.14 24.48
N ASP A 200 -7.84 6.97 23.82
CA ASP A 200 -8.73 6.52 22.76
C ASP A 200 -8.06 6.59 21.38
N GLY A 201 -8.52 5.72 20.49
CA GLY A 201 -8.13 5.68 19.09
C GLY A 201 -9.20 6.27 18.19
N ILE A 202 -8.95 6.23 16.88
CA ILE A 202 -9.95 6.59 15.88
C ILE A 202 -10.82 5.36 15.64
N ARG A 203 -12.06 5.38 16.14
CA ARG A 203 -13.00 4.28 15.93
C ARG A 203 -13.49 4.28 14.48
N LEU A 204 -13.28 3.16 13.78
CA LEU A 204 -13.76 2.96 12.41
C LEU A 204 -15.27 2.71 12.39
N THR A 205 -15.91 3.00 11.25
CA THR A 205 -17.32 2.71 11.03
C THR A 205 -17.52 1.26 10.65
N GLY A 206 -16.66 0.73 9.78
CA GLY A 206 -16.62 -0.68 9.45
C GLY A 206 -15.79 -1.50 10.44
N THR A 207 -15.60 -2.76 10.09
CA THR A 207 -14.81 -3.71 10.86
C THR A 207 -13.90 -4.51 9.94
N GLN A 208 -12.86 -5.11 10.53
CA GLN A 208 -11.86 -5.89 9.81
C GLN A 208 -11.23 -5.12 8.61
N PRO A 209 -10.47 -4.02 8.87
CA PRO A 209 -9.69 -3.35 7.82
C PRO A 209 -8.72 -4.35 7.19
N PHE A 210 -8.96 -4.73 5.93
CA PHE A 210 -8.30 -5.86 5.27
C PHE A 210 -7.31 -5.41 4.19
N GLY A 211 -7.72 -4.45 3.37
CA GLY A 211 -6.86 -3.74 2.42
C GLY A 211 -6.73 -2.29 2.83
N VAL A 212 -5.56 -1.70 2.65
CA VAL A 212 -5.35 -0.27 2.88
C VAL A 212 -4.44 0.33 1.84
N ASP A 213 -4.60 1.64 1.61
CA ASP A 213 -3.59 2.44 0.94
C ASP A 213 -3.62 3.87 1.52
N GLN A 214 -2.44 4.43 1.76
CA GLN A 214 -2.29 5.76 2.31
C GLN A 214 -1.98 6.73 1.17
N ARG A 215 -2.74 7.83 1.10
CA ARG A 215 -2.60 8.87 0.10
C ARG A 215 -2.55 10.24 0.76
N GLY A 216 -1.33 10.64 1.13
CA GLY A 216 -1.09 11.84 1.96
C GLY A 216 -1.80 11.72 3.30
N GLY A 217 -2.60 12.74 3.63
CA GLY A 217 -3.41 12.77 4.84
C GLY A 217 -4.62 11.83 4.82
N ASN A 218 -4.93 11.15 3.71
CA ASN A 218 -6.03 10.17 3.66
C ASN A 218 -5.48 8.76 3.86
N TRP A 219 -6.03 8.01 4.81
CA TRP A 219 -5.83 6.57 4.89
C TRP A 219 -7.11 5.86 4.46
N VAL A 220 -7.06 5.19 3.31
CA VAL A 220 -8.22 4.56 2.69
C VAL A 220 -8.24 3.09 3.04
N PHE A 221 -9.36 2.64 3.59
CA PHE A 221 -9.57 1.28 4.06
C PHE A 221 -10.57 0.56 3.17
N ALA A 222 -10.24 -0.67 2.79
CA ALA A 222 -11.20 -1.70 2.43
C ALA A 222 -11.47 -2.54 3.68
N GLU A 223 -12.66 -2.37 4.22
CA GLU A 223 -13.15 -3.06 5.40
C GLU A 223 -14.06 -4.19 4.94
N VAL A 224 -13.65 -5.43 5.19
CA VAL A 224 -14.38 -6.61 4.67
C VAL A 224 -15.54 -7.04 5.58
N GLY A 225 -15.59 -6.53 6.81
CA GLY A 225 -16.56 -7.01 7.79
C GLY A 225 -16.47 -8.53 7.95
N SER A 226 -17.58 -9.24 7.83
CA SER A 226 -17.59 -10.71 7.83
C SER A 226 -17.51 -11.27 6.41
N PHE A 227 -16.49 -12.07 6.10
CA PHE A 227 -16.36 -12.70 4.78
C PHE A 227 -17.65 -13.42 4.32
N GLY A 228 -18.08 -13.10 3.10
CA GLY A 228 -19.30 -13.60 2.46
C GLY A 228 -20.58 -12.88 2.89
N VAL A 229 -20.45 -11.81 3.66
CA VAL A 229 -21.55 -10.93 4.10
C VAL A 229 -21.21 -9.52 3.63
N THR A 230 -22.18 -8.84 3.01
CA THR A 230 -22.01 -7.45 2.57
C THR A 230 -22.24 -6.47 3.72
N ASP A 231 -21.36 -6.49 4.72
CA ASP A 231 -21.40 -5.63 5.91
C ASP A 231 -20.17 -4.72 6.06
N GLY A 232 -19.31 -4.67 5.03
CA GLY A 232 -18.17 -3.78 4.90
C GLY A 232 -18.30 -2.72 3.81
N GLY A 233 -17.16 -2.21 3.36
CA GLY A 233 -17.05 -1.21 2.31
C GLY A 233 -15.73 -0.46 2.30
N ILE A 234 -15.70 0.67 1.59
CA ILE A 234 -14.55 1.58 1.55
C ILE A 234 -14.81 2.78 2.47
N GLU A 235 -13.92 2.99 3.44
CA GLU A 235 -13.91 4.13 4.37
C GLU A 235 -12.58 4.91 4.28
N VAL A 236 -12.61 6.18 4.63
CA VAL A 236 -11.42 7.03 4.73
C VAL A 236 -11.28 7.57 6.14
N VAL A 237 -10.07 7.48 6.68
CA VAL A 237 -9.64 8.23 7.85
C VAL A 237 -8.79 9.41 7.39
N ASP A 238 -9.20 10.63 7.73
CA ASP A 238 -8.37 11.82 7.57
C ASP A 238 -7.37 11.85 8.74
N LEU A 239 -6.09 11.67 8.45
CA LEU A 239 -5.01 11.61 9.41
C LEU A 239 -4.68 12.98 10.04
N ILE A 240 -5.04 14.09 9.38
CA ILE A 240 -4.84 15.45 9.89
C ILE A 240 -5.90 15.75 10.94
N SER A 241 -7.18 15.56 10.58
CA SER A 241 -8.29 15.84 11.49
C SER A 241 -8.58 14.70 12.48
N ARG A 242 -8.10 13.49 12.17
CA ARG A 242 -8.37 12.22 12.87
C ARG A 242 -9.85 11.85 12.88
N GLU A 243 -10.54 12.22 11.82
CA GLU A 243 -11.96 11.98 11.63
C GLU A 243 -12.20 10.89 10.59
N VAL A 244 -13.27 10.12 10.79
CA VAL A 244 -13.72 9.09 9.85
C VAL A 244 -14.78 9.66 8.89
N SER A 245 -14.74 9.24 7.62
CA SER A 245 -15.74 9.65 6.63
C SER A 245 -17.04 8.86 6.71
N GLY A 246 -17.06 7.76 7.47
CA GLY A 246 -18.05 6.70 7.27
C GLY A 246 -17.74 5.85 6.03
N ILE A 247 -18.50 4.76 5.86
CA ILE A 247 -18.46 3.95 4.64
C ILE A 247 -18.96 4.79 3.44
N LEU A 248 -18.05 5.13 2.54
CA LEU A 248 -18.33 5.90 1.32
C LEU A 248 -18.85 5.02 0.19
N ILE A 249 -18.35 3.77 0.11
CA ILE A 249 -18.74 2.80 -0.93
C ILE A 249 -19.07 1.48 -0.23
N PRO A 250 -20.35 1.20 0.06
CA PRO A 250 -20.76 0.02 0.81
C PRO A 250 -20.81 -1.23 -0.07
N GLU A 251 -20.43 -2.38 0.50
CA GLU A 251 -20.51 -3.69 -0.15
C GLU A 251 -21.92 -4.05 -0.61
N GLU A 252 -22.96 -3.60 0.10
CA GLU A 252 -24.37 -3.81 -0.30
C GLU A 252 -24.63 -3.30 -1.72
N THR A 253 -24.01 -2.19 -2.11
CA THR A 253 -24.13 -1.64 -3.47
C THR A 253 -23.29 -2.40 -4.48
N LEU A 254 -22.14 -2.94 -4.04
CA LEU A 254 -21.21 -3.69 -4.87
C LEU A 254 -21.63 -5.16 -5.08
N GLN A 255 -22.46 -5.69 -4.18
CA GLN A 255 -22.91 -7.10 -4.12
C GLN A 255 -21.76 -8.10 -3.95
N GLY A 256 -20.78 -7.77 -3.12
CA GLY A 256 -19.66 -8.64 -2.77
C GLY A 256 -18.69 -7.95 -1.82
N ASP A 257 -17.70 -8.69 -1.36
CA ASP A 257 -16.73 -8.27 -0.36
C ASP A 257 -15.60 -7.43 -0.99
N VAL A 258 -15.32 -6.26 -0.43
CA VAL A 258 -14.16 -5.43 -0.82
C VAL A 258 -12.92 -5.95 -0.09
N ASN A 259 -11.87 -6.26 -0.87
CA ASN A 259 -10.65 -6.87 -0.34
C ASN A 259 -9.45 -5.92 -0.44
N GLN A 260 -8.48 -6.18 -1.32
CA GLN A 260 -7.32 -5.31 -1.49
C GLN A 260 -7.68 -4.08 -2.31
N LEU A 261 -7.08 -2.94 -2.01
CA LEU A 261 -7.23 -1.71 -2.79
C LEU A 261 -5.88 -1.03 -3.03
N THR A 262 -5.84 -0.13 -4.01
CA THR A 262 -4.74 0.82 -4.20
C THR A 262 -5.28 2.12 -4.78
N MET A 263 -4.71 3.25 -4.36
CA MET A 263 -5.01 4.58 -4.86
C MET A 263 -4.14 4.91 -6.07
N ILE A 264 -4.74 5.58 -7.05
CA ILE A 264 -4.06 6.08 -8.26
C ILE A 264 -4.00 7.61 -8.28
N SER A 265 -4.76 8.26 -7.42
CA SER A 265 -4.80 9.70 -7.17
C SER A 265 -5.35 9.94 -5.75
N ASP A 266 -5.52 11.22 -5.36
CA ASP A 266 -6.04 11.57 -4.04
C ASP A 266 -7.51 11.19 -3.83
N SER A 267 -8.25 10.85 -4.90
CA SER A 267 -9.67 10.48 -4.83
C SER A 267 -10.05 9.22 -5.59
N GLU A 268 -9.18 8.69 -6.46
CA GLU A 268 -9.50 7.52 -7.28
C GLU A 268 -8.56 6.36 -6.98
N GLY A 269 -9.08 5.15 -7.12
CA GLY A 269 -8.33 3.93 -6.92
C GLY A 269 -8.94 2.72 -7.60
N TYR A 270 -8.35 1.55 -7.36
CA TYR A 270 -8.87 0.25 -7.73
C TYR A 270 -9.03 -0.63 -6.50
N PHE A 271 -10.03 -1.50 -6.49
CA PHE A 271 -10.21 -2.51 -5.46
C PHE A 271 -10.54 -3.87 -6.06
N VAL A 272 -10.25 -4.92 -5.29
CA VAL A 272 -10.69 -6.30 -5.56
C VAL A 272 -12.07 -6.51 -4.93
N LEU A 273 -13.03 -6.94 -5.73
CA LEU A 273 -14.34 -7.39 -5.28
C LEU A 273 -14.41 -8.92 -5.38
N SER A 274 -14.78 -9.57 -4.28
CA SER A 274 -15.06 -11.01 -4.23
C SER A 274 -16.58 -11.24 -4.18
N ASP A 275 -17.13 -11.93 -5.18
CA ASP A 275 -18.57 -12.23 -5.20
C ASP A 275 -18.96 -13.39 -4.25
N ALA A 276 -20.24 -13.75 -4.20
CA ALA A 276 -20.75 -14.85 -3.37
C ALA A 276 -20.17 -16.24 -3.70
N ASN A 277 -19.47 -16.40 -4.83
CA ASN A 277 -18.75 -17.62 -5.21
C ASN A 277 -17.24 -17.50 -4.97
N PHE A 278 -16.79 -16.43 -4.32
CA PHE A 278 -15.39 -16.07 -4.15
C PHE A 278 -14.65 -15.83 -5.48
N ALA A 279 -15.39 -15.47 -6.54
CA ALA A 279 -14.79 -15.06 -7.79
C ALA A 279 -14.35 -13.61 -7.68
N ASN A 280 -13.07 -13.32 -7.93
CA ASN A 280 -12.57 -11.96 -7.85
C ASN A 280 -12.78 -11.19 -9.15
N SER A 281 -12.92 -9.89 -9.01
CA SER A 281 -12.89 -8.91 -10.09
C SER A 281 -12.24 -7.63 -9.60
N ILE A 282 -11.72 -6.80 -10.51
CA ILE A 282 -11.14 -5.51 -10.15
C ILE A 282 -12.05 -4.40 -10.66
N HIS A 283 -12.32 -3.40 -9.82
CA HIS A 283 -13.15 -2.24 -10.16
C HIS A 283 -12.42 -0.96 -9.81
N ARG A 284 -12.63 0.08 -10.60
CA ARG A 284 -12.22 1.45 -10.27
C ARG A 284 -13.25 2.10 -9.37
N PHE A 285 -12.82 3.01 -8.51
CA PHE A 285 -13.68 3.83 -7.69
C PHE A 285 -13.22 5.29 -7.64
N ASP A 286 -14.17 6.17 -7.30
CA ASP A 286 -13.94 7.57 -7.00
C ASP A 286 -14.60 7.93 -5.67
N LEU A 287 -13.80 8.34 -4.69
CA LEU A 287 -14.21 8.68 -3.32
C LEU A 287 -15.06 9.96 -3.26
N THR A 288 -14.91 10.87 -4.21
CA THR A 288 -15.66 12.15 -4.25
C THR A 288 -17.12 11.91 -4.63
N THR A 289 -17.35 10.98 -5.56
CA THR A 289 -18.67 10.69 -6.14
C THR A 289 -19.29 9.40 -5.60
N GLY A 290 -18.50 8.55 -4.94
CA GLY A 290 -18.89 7.21 -4.52
C GLY A 290 -19.21 6.28 -5.69
N GLN A 291 -18.83 6.63 -6.92
CA GLN A 291 -19.11 5.83 -8.11
C GLN A 291 -18.02 4.78 -8.33
N THR A 292 -18.43 3.65 -8.89
CA THR A 292 -17.53 2.58 -9.31
C THR A 292 -17.73 2.22 -10.78
N SER A 293 -16.68 1.70 -11.41
CA SER A 293 -16.72 1.18 -12.78
C SER A 293 -15.88 -0.07 -12.94
N GLY A 294 -16.32 -0.98 -13.81
CA GLY A 294 -15.66 -2.25 -14.02
C GLY A 294 -16.65 -3.35 -14.43
N PRO A 295 -16.23 -4.63 -14.41
CA PRO A 295 -14.89 -5.07 -14.01
C PRO A 295 -13.81 -4.75 -15.05
N LEU A 296 -12.58 -4.54 -14.59
CA LEU A 296 -11.38 -4.44 -15.43
C LEU A 296 -11.21 -5.73 -16.25
N THR A 297 -11.07 -5.61 -17.57
CA THR A 297 -10.90 -6.78 -18.44
C THR A 297 -9.44 -7.23 -18.49
N GLY A 298 -9.19 -8.54 -18.65
CA GLY A 298 -7.82 -9.09 -18.79
C GLY A 298 -7.27 -9.73 -17.50
N VAL A 299 -7.97 -9.60 -16.38
CA VAL A 299 -7.78 -10.42 -15.18
C VAL A 299 -8.62 -11.69 -15.25
N SER A 300 -8.21 -12.72 -14.52
CA SER A 300 -9.02 -13.91 -14.28
C SER A 300 -10.10 -13.61 -13.23
N ASN A 301 -10.96 -14.60 -12.97
CA ASN A 301 -11.87 -14.59 -11.82
C ASN A 301 -11.33 -15.43 -10.63
N GLY A 302 -10.04 -15.77 -10.65
CA GLY A 302 -9.35 -16.51 -9.61
C GLY A 302 -8.94 -15.65 -8.42
N PHE A 303 -7.99 -16.10 -7.60
CA PHE A 303 -7.55 -15.33 -6.44
C PHE A 303 -6.62 -14.17 -6.83
N ILE A 304 -6.94 -12.94 -6.42
CA ILE A 304 -6.14 -11.73 -6.65
C ILE A 304 -5.65 -11.21 -5.29
N PRO A 305 -4.46 -11.64 -4.81
CA PRO A 305 -3.98 -11.32 -3.46
C PRO A 305 -3.47 -9.90 -3.25
N ALA A 306 -3.14 -9.14 -4.31
CA ALA A 306 -2.67 -7.76 -4.19
C ALA A 306 -2.83 -6.98 -5.50
N LEU A 307 -3.02 -5.67 -5.36
CA LEU A 307 -2.89 -4.65 -6.40
C LEU A 307 -1.89 -3.61 -5.91
N SER A 308 -1.18 -2.96 -6.82
CA SER A 308 -0.45 -1.75 -6.47
C SER A 308 -0.29 -0.84 -7.69
N ALA A 309 -0.32 0.47 -7.48
CA ALA A 309 -0.17 1.46 -8.54
C ALA A 309 1.12 2.25 -8.38
N VAL A 310 1.86 2.43 -9.48
CA VAL A 310 3.07 3.26 -9.51
C VAL A 310 3.35 3.73 -10.93
N SER A 311 3.79 4.98 -11.08
CA SER A 311 4.19 5.58 -12.37
C SER A 311 3.16 5.36 -13.49
N GLY A 312 1.88 5.64 -13.21
CA GLY A 312 0.78 5.54 -14.19
C GLY A 312 0.36 4.12 -14.58
N ARG A 313 0.89 3.09 -13.89
CA ARG A 313 0.60 1.67 -14.16
C ARG A 313 -0.04 1.00 -12.95
N LEU A 314 -0.98 0.10 -13.22
CA LEU A 314 -1.57 -0.78 -12.22
C LEU A 314 -0.97 -2.18 -12.34
N TYR A 315 -0.43 -2.70 -11.25
CA TYR A 315 0.17 -4.02 -11.13
C TYR A 315 -0.80 -4.93 -10.38
N VAL A 316 -1.17 -6.03 -11.01
CA VAL A 316 -2.15 -6.98 -10.49
C VAL A 316 -1.49 -8.34 -10.33
N LEU A 317 -1.50 -8.88 -9.10
CA LEU A 317 -1.07 -10.24 -8.84
C LEU A 317 -2.27 -11.15 -9.06
N ASP A 318 -2.31 -11.85 -10.19
CA ASP A 318 -3.43 -12.73 -10.56
C ASP A 318 -2.99 -14.18 -10.43
N ARG A 319 -3.62 -14.96 -9.55
CA ARG A 319 -3.28 -16.39 -9.36
C ARG A 319 -4.08 -17.32 -10.28
N SER A 320 -4.94 -16.77 -11.12
CA SER A 320 -5.81 -17.49 -12.04
C SER A 320 -6.69 -18.54 -11.36
N THR A 321 -7.35 -19.35 -12.19
CA THR A 321 -8.18 -20.46 -11.75
C THR A 321 -7.41 -21.77 -11.82
N PHE A 322 -7.89 -22.79 -11.09
CA PHE A 322 -7.34 -24.14 -11.15
C PHE A 322 -7.37 -24.73 -12.57
N ASP A 323 -8.37 -24.37 -13.38
CA ASP A 323 -8.54 -24.86 -14.74
C ASP A 323 -7.68 -24.10 -15.77
N ASP A 324 -7.15 -22.93 -15.42
CA ASP A 324 -6.26 -22.13 -16.26
C ASP A 324 -5.03 -21.61 -15.47
N PRO A 325 -4.15 -22.49 -14.98
CA PRO A 325 -2.98 -22.07 -14.21
C PRO A 325 -1.98 -21.25 -15.04
N ALA A 326 -2.03 -21.32 -16.37
CA ALA A 326 -1.18 -20.53 -17.27
C ALA A 326 -1.57 -19.04 -17.29
N GLY A 327 -2.79 -18.71 -16.85
CA GLY A 327 -3.23 -17.32 -16.68
C GLY A 327 -2.63 -16.61 -15.46
N ALA A 328 -1.92 -17.34 -14.58
CA ALA A 328 -1.38 -16.82 -13.34
C ALA A 328 -0.07 -16.05 -13.54
N GLY A 329 0.11 -14.95 -12.81
CA GLY A 329 1.31 -14.13 -12.83
C GLY A 329 1.04 -12.67 -12.51
N LEU A 330 2.07 -11.84 -12.66
CA LEU A 330 1.94 -10.39 -12.60
C LEU A 330 1.35 -9.87 -13.92
N LYS A 331 0.27 -9.09 -13.84
CA LYS A 331 -0.34 -8.39 -14.98
C LYS A 331 -0.17 -6.89 -14.81
N ILE A 332 0.21 -6.20 -15.88
CA ILE A 332 0.50 -4.76 -15.85
C ILE A 332 -0.48 -4.05 -16.76
N PHE A 333 -1.22 -3.08 -16.23
CA PHE A 333 -2.22 -2.30 -16.93
C PHE A 333 -1.82 -0.84 -17.03
N ASP A 334 -2.26 -0.18 -18.09
CA ASP A 334 -2.27 1.28 -18.20
C ASP A 334 -3.46 1.83 -17.40
N ILE A 335 -3.22 2.77 -16.48
CA ILE A 335 -4.30 3.35 -15.66
C ILE A 335 -5.22 4.25 -16.50
N ALA A 336 -4.69 4.94 -17.51
CA ALA A 336 -5.46 5.91 -18.28
C ALA A 336 -6.41 5.23 -19.28
N SER A 337 -5.97 4.15 -19.94
CA SER A 337 -6.77 3.41 -20.92
C SER A 337 -7.36 2.10 -20.40
N GLU A 338 -7.03 1.69 -19.17
CA GLU A 338 -7.45 0.43 -18.54
C GLU A 338 -7.13 -0.82 -19.37
N SER A 339 -6.08 -0.73 -20.19
CA SER A 339 -5.66 -1.80 -21.10
C SER A 339 -4.51 -2.59 -20.52
N LEU A 340 -4.56 -3.92 -20.65
CA LEU A 340 -3.43 -4.80 -20.34
C LEU A 340 -2.24 -4.45 -21.24
N LEU A 341 -1.15 -4.00 -20.63
CA LEU A 341 0.11 -3.67 -21.30
C LEU A 341 1.02 -4.88 -21.43
N ASP A 342 1.09 -5.69 -20.36
CA ASP A 342 1.97 -6.86 -20.30
C ASP A 342 1.43 -7.92 -19.32
N GLY A 343 1.92 -9.13 -19.49
CA GLY A 343 1.60 -10.29 -18.66
C GLY A 343 0.51 -11.22 -19.22
N PRO A 344 0.22 -12.33 -18.53
CA PRO A 344 0.77 -12.68 -17.21
C PRO A 344 2.27 -12.95 -17.26
N ILE A 345 3.04 -12.23 -16.44
CA ILE A 345 4.46 -12.46 -16.22
C ILE A 345 4.54 -13.55 -15.15
N ALA A 346 4.89 -14.76 -15.58
CA ALA A 346 5.03 -15.90 -14.69
C ALA A 346 6.27 -15.74 -13.77
N THR A 347 6.13 -16.20 -12.54
CA THR A 347 7.21 -16.37 -11.55
C THR A 347 7.28 -17.84 -11.14
N ALA A 348 8.27 -18.24 -10.34
CA ALA A 348 8.45 -19.65 -9.95
C ALA A 348 7.27 -20.22 -9.14
N LEU A 349 6.65 -19.40 -8.29
CA LEU A 349 5.41 -19.72 -7.56
C LEU A 349 4.36 -18.63 -7.81
N PRO A 350 3.07 -18.87 -7.55
CA PRO A 350 2.04 -17.83 -7.72
C PRO A 350 2.35 -16.58 -6.87
N PRO A 351 2.23 -15.36 -7.43
CA PRO A 351 2.54 -14.13 -6.72
C PRO A 351 1.52 -13.83 -5.61
N PHE A 352 1.95 -13.16 -4.53
CA PHE A 352 1.15 -12.91 -3.34
C PHE A 352 1.28 -11.50 -2.75
N ASP A 353 2.47 -10.91 -2.78
CA ASP A 353 2.70 -9.53 -2.36
C ASP A 353 3.75 -8.87 -3.26
N ILE A 354 3.73 -7.55 -3.36
CA ILE A 354 4.60 -6.79 -4.27
C ILE A 354 5.11 -5.51 -3.60
N ALA A 355 6.39 -5.21 -3.82
CA ALA A 355 6.99 -3.92 -3.50
C ALA A 355 7.79 -3.41 -4.71
N PHE A 356 7.93 -2.09 -4.84
CA PHE A 356 8.73 -1.47 -5.88
C PHE A 356 10.05 -0.96 -5.33
N ILE A 357 11.11 -1.11 -6.12
CA ILE A 357 12.45 -0.63 -5.81
C ILE A 357 12.93 0.28 -6.93
N ASP A 358 13.88 1.15 -6.62
CA ASP A 358 14.42 2.14 -7.55
C ASP A 358 13.34 3.07 -8.14
N VAL A 359 12.27 3.32 -7.36
CA VAL A 359 11.26 4.34 -7.69
C VAL A 359 11.86 5.71 -7.44
N VAL A 360 11.89 6.55 -8.47
CA VAL A 360 12.44 7.90 -8.38
C VAL A 360 11.38 8.82 -7.76
N ARG A 361 11.60 9.21 -6.50
CA ARG A 361 10.67 10.10 -5.79
C ARG A 361 10.69 11.48 -6.44
N GLY A 362 9.51 11.95 -6.87
CA GLY A 362 9.33 13.23 -7.57
C GLY A 362 9.35 13.12 -9.09
N ASP A 363 9.48 11.91 -9.66
CA ASP A 363 9.20 11.62 -11.08
C ASP A 363 7.68 11.40 -11.23
N PHE A 364 6.95 12.50 -11.36
CA PHE A 364 5.49 12.48 -11.42
C PHE A 364 4.96 12.01 -12.77
N ASP A 365 5.76 12.20 -13.83
CA ASP A 365 5.40 11.76 -15.17
C ASP A 365 5.89 10.35 -15.51
N GLY A 366 6.61 9.70 -14.60
CA GLY A 366 7.08 8.32 -14.73
C GLY A 366 8.14 8.14 -15.83
N SER A 367 8.87 9.20 -16.19
CA SER A 367 9.93 9.17 -17.20
C SER A 367 11.19 8.42 -16.75
N GLY A 368 11.33 8.19 -15.45
CA GLY A 368 12.50 7.61 -14.79
C GLY A 368 13.54 8.65 -14.35
N SER A 369 13.22 9.95 -14.40
CA SER A 369 14.11 11.04 -13.97
C SER A 369 13.31 12.21 -13.45
N VAL A 370 13.86 12.97 -12.48
CA VAL A 370 13.20 14.21 -12.00
C VAL A 370 13.69 15.41 -12.79
N ASP A 371 12.84 16.00 -13.63
CA ASP A 371 13.21 17.12 -14.49
C ASP A 371 12.23 18.31 -14.47
N PHE A 372 12.34 19.19 -15.46
CA PHE A 372 11.51 20.40 -15.53
C PHE A 372 10.02 20.09 -15.70
N THR A 373 9.67 18.95 -16.30
CA THR A 373 8.29 18.48 -16.46
C THR A 373 7.69 18.17 -15.09
N ASP A 374 8.43 17.46 -14.25
CA ASP A 374 8.02 17.19 -12.87
C ASP A 374 7.91 18.46 -12.04
N PHE A 375 8.81 19.43 -12.26
CA PHE A 375 8.72 20.73 -11.60
C PHE A 375 7.42 21.45 -11.95
N LEU A 376 6.90 21.33 -13.17
CA LEU A 376 5.61 21.93 -13.53
C LEU A 376 4.45 21.26 -12.80
N VAL A 377 4.50 19.94 -12.59
CA VAL A 377 3.51 19.20 -11.79
C VAL A 377 3.58 19.65 -10.33
N PHE A 378 4.77 19.66 -9.73
CA PHE A 378 4.99 20.16 -8.37
C PHE A 378 4.47 21.60 -8.19
N ALA A 379 4.86 22.51 -9.09
CA ALA A 379 4.49 23.92 -9.02
C ALA A 379 2.97 24.14 -9.13
N SER A 380 2.23 23.21 -9.75
CA SER A 380 0.77 23.28 -9.82
C SER A 380 0.08 22.97 -8.47
N ALA A 381 0.77 22.22 -7.60
CA ALA A 381 0.32 21.84 -6.26
C ALA A 381 0.91 22.72 -5.15
N PHE A 382 1.86 23.61 -5.45
CA PHE A 382 2.51 24.46 -4.45
C PHE A 382 1.53 25.39 -3.73
N GLU A 383 1.74 25.60 -2.43
CA GLU A 383 0.87 26.33 -1.49
C GLU A 383 -0.54 25.73 -1.30
N LYS A 384 -0.77 24.49 -1.73
CA LYS A 384 -2.04 23.79 -1.54
C LYS A 384 -2.02 23.03 -0.23
N LEU A 385 -3.13 23.12 0.50
CA LEU A 385 -3.40 22.32 1.69
C LEU A 385 -4.18 21.05 1.33
N HIS A 386 -4.03 20.01 2.14
CA HIS A 386 -4.86 18.82 2.09
C HIS A 386 -6.35 19.18 2.01
N GLY A 387 -7.09 18.49 1.13
CA GLY A 387 -8.51 18.76 0.85
C GLY A 387 -8.79 19.98 -0.04
N GLN A 388 -7.78 20.78 -0.44
CA GLN A 388 -7.98 21.86 -1.40
C GLN A 388 -7.90 21.37 -2.85
N GLU A 389 -8.69 22.01 -3.73
CA GLU A 389 -8.58 21.78 -5.17
C GLU A 389 -7.16 22.09 -5.68
N GLY A 390 -6.57 21.09 -6.33
CA GLY A 390 -5.21 21.13 -6.86
C GLY A 390 -4.12 20.70 -5.86
N PHE A 391 -4.48 20.31 -4.64
CA PHE A 391 -3.56 19.55 -3.78
C PHE A 391 -3.17 18.24 -4.47
N SER A 392 -1.95 17.79 -4.22
CA SER A 392 -1.43 16.51 -4.69
C SER A 392 -0.57 15.92 -3.59
N SER A 393 -1.01 14.80 -3.01
CA SER A 393 -0.24 14.11 -1.97
C SER A 393 1.14 13.63 -2.43
N ASP A 394 1.33 13.36 -3.74
CA ASP A 394 2.66 13.02 -4.28
C ASP A 394 3.67 14.17 -4.13
N SER A 395 3.18 15.40 -4.02
CA SER A 395 3.99 16.62 -3.88
C SER A 395 4.22 17.02 -2.41
N ASP A 396 3.58 16.36 -1.45
CA ASP A 396 3.75 16.55 0.00
C ASP A 396 4.79 15.53 0.50
N PHE A 397 6.06 15.92 0.40
CA PHE A 397 7.21 15.04 0.61
C PHE A 397 7.53 14.79 2.09
N ASP A 398 7.16 15.71 2.99
CA ASP A 398 7.32 15.51 4.43
C ASP A 398 6.01 15.06 5.11
N SER A 399 4.91 14.96 4.35
CA SER A 399 3.62 14.44 4.79
C SER A 399 3.03 15.24 5.95
N ASN A 400 3.09 16.57 5.84
CA ASN A 400 2.57 17.52 6.82
C ASN A 400 1.20 18.11 6.44
N GLY A 401 0.65 17.72 5.27
CA GLY A 401 -0.65 18.18 4.78
C GLY A 401 -0.62 19.52 4.04
N ILE A 402 0.55 20.08 3.73
CA ILE A 402 0.74 21.24 2.86
C ILE A 402 1.87 20.98 1.87
N VAL A 403 1.70 21.38 0.61
CA VAL A 403 2.83 21.41 -0.35
C VAL A 403 3.51 22.77 -0.25
N ASP A 404 4.67 22.84 0.41
CA ASP A 404 5.35 24.09 0.70
C ASP A 404 6.86 24.09 0.35
N PHE A 405 7.60 25.05 0.91
CA PHE A 405 9.02 25.21 0.62
C PHE A 405 9.87 24.05 1.14
N ALA A 406 9.48 23.37 2.22
CA ALA A 406 10.17 22.18 2.71
C ALA A 406 10.11 21.06 1.66
N ASP A 407 8.93 20.84 1.07
CA ASP A 407 8.74 19.89 -0.02
C ASP A 407 9.56 20.26 -1.25
N PHE A 408 9.60 21.55 -1.58
CA PHE A 408 10.42 22.03 -2.68
C PHE A 408 11.90 21.72 -2.48
N LEU A 409 12.42 21.81 -1.25
CA LEU A 409 13.82 21.47 -0.95
C LEU A 409 14.07 19.97 -1.12
N ILE A 410 13.11 19.11 -0.74
CA ILE A 410 13.20 17.66 -0.93
C ILE A 410 13.14 17.33 -2.42
N PHE A 411 12.15 17.85 -3.14
CA PHE A 411 12.02 17.71 -4.60
C PHE A 411 13.29 18.18 -5.33
N ALA A 412 13.82 19.35 -4.99
CA ALA A 412 15.01 19.91 -5.61
C ALA A 412 16.28 19.08 -5.35
N SER A 413 16.32 18.29 -4.27
CA SER A 413 17.42 17.35 -4.00
C SER A 413 17.44 16.16 -4.96
N SER A 414 16.28 15.83 -5.55
CA SER A 414 16.11 14.79 -6.57
C SER A 414 16.30 15.30 -8.00
N PHE A 415 16.35 16.61 -8.22
CA PHE A 415 16.36 17.18 -9.57
C PHE A 415 17.61 16.77 -10.37
N GLY A 416 17.39 16.19 -11.56
CA GLY A 416 18.42 15.68 -12.45
C GLY A 416 18.99 14.31 -12.08
N GLN A 417 18.37 13.60 -11.12
CA GLN A 417 18.66 12.20 -10.82
C GLN A 417 18.11 11.26 -11.90
#